data_AF-A0A1M6R5F7-F1
#
_entry.id   AF-A0A1M6R5F7-F1
#
_cell.length_a   1.000
_cell.length_b   1.000
_cell.length_c   1.000
_cell.angle_alpha   90.00
_cell.angle_beta   90.00
_cell.angle_gamma   90.00
#
_symmetry.space_group_name_H-M   'P 1'
#
loop_
_entity.id
_entity.type
_entity.pdbx_description
1 polymer ?
#
loop_
_entity_poly.entity_id
_entity_poly.type
_entity_poly.pdbx_seq_one_letter_code
_entity_poly.pdbx_strand_id
1 'polypeptide(L)'
;MSTMSQASLPIFDFSPFVGQSERYVALIKQFAAAEPFRSATVDELLLDDDFHRRPLRPEDFEFLKFMKPVRRHNVSRLPALASGRTLMSIYELDVARAPASGEPAEWQRFADFYREATRVLGAQIAPFLEAYAFEYLTNDVDTNESVDAVSARLAHIVDEELAFWSATFERLMRNDYLEEGLRFSMVQRWSLAVSKRRALARAAASGFFDMLAPDERPSLHREAPDDALLERVAAAVGVTRRQHAYWQFYLPTSTAKCNLLYALARRPDRAFGLIGAAFAAEAEWLAFGLALERACAHLQPAGRGPTDPIALKAALEQRCARALRRIADGSGDAARAQCVQGIVAGERLAERGRWDLGEQLRWLSSIRDYVAFAHRISSRIDAECPGIDRETFVEPHEMCSTTHVHNDHRLVTIEEGDMLFWGNVGMQLAMHKGDMVLIPDGRLHGSTVVSGECTYHQPIIPDDWIEALVAELDEPVAAST
;
A
#
# COMPACT_ATOMS: atom_id res chain seq x y z
N MET A 1 30.78 -24.39 27.80
CA MET A 1 30.81 -22.93 27.64
C MET A 1 29.57 -22.55 26.85
N SER A 2 28.53 -22.07 27.51
CA SER A 2 27.31 -21.60 26.83
C SER A 2 27.67 -20.34 26.04
N THR A 3 27.71 -20.47 24.72
CA THR A 3 27.76 -19.34 23.80
C THR A 3 26.52 -18.50 24.04
N MET A 4 26.68 -17.32 24.62
CA MET A 4 25.63 -16.31 24.62
C MET A 4 25.24 -16.06 23.16
N SER A 5 24.01 -16.41 22.82
CA SER A 5 23.35 -16.00 21.58
C SER A 5 23.51 -14.49 21.44
N GLN A 6 24.36 -14.02 20.52
CA GLN A 6 24.34 -12.62 20.12
C GLN A 6 22.97 -12.35 19.54
N ALA A 7 22.13 -11.58 20.23
CA ALA A 7 20.86 -11.14 19.70
C ALA A 7 21.11 -10.47 18.35
N SER A 8 20.46 -10.96 17.28
CA SER A 8 20.61 -10.37 15.96
C SER A 8 20.11 -8.93 15.99
N LEU A 9 20.88 -7.99 15.45
CA LEU A 9 20.44 -6.61 15.31
C LEU A 9 19.23 -6.54 14.36
N PRO A 10 18.23 -5.69 14.65
CA PRO A 10 17.09 -5.53 13.77
C PRO A 10 17.51 -4.88 12.44
N ILE A 11 16.87 -5.29 11.34
CA ILE A 11 17.13 -4.72 10.01
C ILE A 11 16.77 -3.22 9.96
N PHE A 12 15.71 -2.81 10.66
CA PHE A 12 15.27 -1.43 10.80
C PHE A 12 15.26 -1.04 12.28
N ASP A 13 15.83 0.13 12.60
CA ASP A 13 15.96 0.65 13.96
C ASP A 13 15.78 2.16 13.94
N PHE A 14 14.76 2.68 14.64
CA PHE A 14 14.46 4.10 14.72
C PHE A 14 15.21 4.80 15.86
N SER A 15 15.83 4.06 16.78
CA SER A 15 16.54 4.61 17.92
C SER A 15 17.59 5.68 17.57
N PRO A 16 18.35 5.59 16.45
CA PRO A 16 19.32 6.63 16.10
C PRO A 16 18.69 7.98 15.72
N PHE A 17 17.39 8.00 15.40
CA PHE A 17 16.67 9.19 14.92
C PHE A 17 15.79 9.84 15.99
N VAL A 18 15.70 9.25 17.18
CA VAL A 18 14.96 9.83 18.32
C VAL A 18 15.49 11.24 18.61
N GLY A 19 14.58 12.20 18.69
CA GLY A 19 14.90 13.61 18.93
C GLY A 19 15.40 14.38 17.70
N GLN A 20 15.47 13.76 16.52
CA GLN A 20 15.93 14.43 15.28
C GLN A 20 14.79 14.80 14.32
N SER A 21 13.53 14.62 14.73
CA SER A 21 12.39 14.71 13.81
C SER A 21 12.27 16.06 13.11
N GLU A 22 12.45 17.17 13.82
CA GLU A 22 12.36 18.52 13.23
C GLU A 22 13.31 18.71 12.05
N ARG A 23 14.55 18.20 12.18
CA ARG A 23 15.54 18.23 11.11
C ARG A 23 15.05 17.46 9.88
N TYR A 24 14.54 16.24 10.06
CA TYR A 24 14.09 15.41 8.94
C TYR A 24 12.80 15.92 8.32
N VAL A 25 11.87 16.48 9.09
CA VAL A 25 10.69 17.17 8.57
C VAL A 25 11.09 18.33 7.69
N ALA A 26 12.09 19.15 8.10
CA ALA A 26 12.59 20.22 7.26
C ALA A 26 13.17 19.73 5.92
N LEU A 27 13.90 18.60 5.93
CA LEU A 27 14.41 17.98 4.71
C LEU A 27 13.28 17.42 3.82
N ILE A 28 12.27 16.79 4.42
CA ILE A 28 11.10 16.26 3.71
C ILE A 28 10.33 17.39 3.04
N LYS A 29 10.11 18.52 3.72
CA LYS A 29 9.49 19.72 3.14
C LYS A 29 10.28 20.24 1.94
N GLN A 30 11.61 20.32 2.06
CA GLN A 30 12.48 20.74 0.94
C GLN A 30 12.40 19.77 -0.25
N PHE A 31 12.33 18.46 0.02
CA PHE A 31 12.16 17.44 -1.02
C PHE A 31 10.80 17.58 -1.71
N ALA A 32 9.73 17.63 -0.94
CA ALA A 32 8.35 17.69 -1.44
C ALA A 32 8.00 19.01 -2.15
N ALA A 33 8.79 20.07 -1.94
CA ALA A 33 8.65 21.34 -2.65
C ALA A 33 9.11 21.30 -4.11
N ALA A 34 9.74 20.23 -4.58
CA ALA A 34 10.08 20.10 -5.99
C ALA A 34 8.81 19.93 -6.85
N GLU A 35 8.77 20.56 -8.03
CA GLU A 35 7.61 20.60 -8.92
C GLU A 35 6.96 19.22 -9.18
N PRO A 36 7.71 18.13 -9.44
CA PRO A 36 7.15 16.79 -9.57
C PRO A 36 6.24 16.33 -8.42
N PHE A 37 6.42 16.89 -7.23
CA PHE A 37 5.85 16.43 -5.98
C PHE A 37 4.75 17.31 -5.40
N ARG A 38 4.41 18.42 -6.08
CA ARG A 38 3.28 19.29 -5.70
C ARG A 38 1.96 18.52 -5.58
N SER A 39 0.97 19.09 -4.91
CA SER A 39 -0.37 18.51 -4.85
C SER A 39 -1.00 18.36 -6.24
N ALA A 40 -1.85 17.34 -6.38
CA ALA A 40 -2.57 17.04 -7.60
C ALA A 40 -3.58 18.14 -7.92
N THR A 41 -3.72 18.49 -9.19
CA THR A 41 -4.84 19.28 -9.71
C THR A 41 -6.02 18.37 -10.07
N VAL A 42 -7.17 18.96 -10.38
CA VAL A 42 -8.39 18.24 -10.78
C VAL A 42 -8.16 17.27 -11.95
N ASP A 43 -7.33 17.67 -12.92
CA ASP A 43 -7.00 16.84 -14.09
C ASP A 43 -6.03 15.69 -13.75
N GLU A 44 -5.41 15.70 -12.57
CA GLU A 44 -4.39 14.74 -12.14
C GLU A 44 -4.97 13.62 -11.27
N LEU A 45 -6.29 13.36 -11.32
CA LEU A 45 -6.90 12.20 -10.65
C LEU A 45 -6.20 10.90 -11.04
N LEU A 46 -5.91 10.78 -12.34
CA LEU A 46 -4.94 9.84 -12.88
C LEU A 46 -3.81 10.63 -13.53
N LEU A 47 -2.58 10.11 -13.46
CA LEU A 47 -1.39 10.82 -13.97
C LEU A 47 -1.10 10.57 -15.46
N ASP A 48 -2.05 10.00 -16.22
CA ASP A 48 -1.93 9.76 -17.67
C ASP A 48 -0.56 9.22 -18.15
N ASP A 49 -0.01 8.22 -17.45
CA ASP A 49 1.31 7.61 -17.72
C ASP A 49 2.54 8.51 -17.52
N ASP A 50 2.38 9.70 -16.93
CA ASP A 50 3.49 10.55 -16.50
C ASP A 50 4.21 9.92 -15.31
N PHE A 51 5.36 9.30 -15.58
CA PHE A 51 6.20 8.69 -14.56
C PHE A 51 6.90 9.71 -13.66
N HIS A 52 7.13 10.92 -14.18
CA HIS A 52 7.89 12.00 -13.54
C HIS A 52 7.00 12.85 -12.63
N ARG A 53 5.72 12.50 -12.47
CA ARG A 53 4.75 13.17 -11.60
C ARG A 53 4.35 12.30 -10.42
N ARG A 54 4.41 12.83 -9.18
CA ARG A 54 4.03 12.11 -7.94
C ARG A 54 3.51 13.03 -6.84
N PRO A 55 2.21 13.33 -6.79
CA PRO A 55 1.64 14.17 -5.74
C PRO A 55 2.00 13.71 -4.31
N LEU A 56 2.67 14.56 -3.53
CA LEU A 56 3.06 14.25 -2.14
C LEU A 56 2.25 14.99 -1.07
N ARG A 57 1.37 15.94 -1.46
CA ARG A 57 0.67 16.84 -0.53
C ARG A 57 1.63 17.57 0.43
N PRO A 58 2.52 18.46 -0.07
CA PRO A 58 3.51 19.13 0.77
C PRO A 58 2.95 19.82 2.03
N GLU A 59 1.71 20.30 1.95
CA GLU A 59 0.91 20.87 3.03
C GLU A 59 0.78 19.93 4.25
N ASP A 60 0.78 18.61 4.05
CA ASP A 60 0.68 17.64 5.14
C ASP A 60 1.90 17.71 6.08
N PHE A 61 3.06 18.07 5.55
CA PHE A 61 4.30 18.12 6.33
C PHE A 61 4.35 19.32 7.28
N GLU A 62 3.40 20.26 7.20
CA GLU A 62 3.27 21.34 8.19
C GLU A 62 2.85 20.84 9.57
N PHE A 63 2.12 19.72 9.63
CA PHE A 63 1.60 19.17 10.88
C PHE A 63 2.11 17.75 11.20
N LEU A 64 2.64 17.01 10.22
CA LEU A 64 3.25 15.70 10.46
C LEU A 64 4.55 15.83 11.26
N LYS A 65 4.59 15.19 12.44
CA LYS A 65 5.71 15.32 13.39
C LYS A 65 6.72 14.18 13.39
N PHE A 66 6.45 13.03 12.78
CA PHE A 66 7.33 11.84 12.72
C PHE A 66 8.06 11.44 14.03
N MET A 67 7.45 11.71 15.19
CA MET A 67 8.11 11.51 16.51
C MET A 67 8.16 10.05 16.97
N LYS A 68 7.21 9.25 16.51
CA LYS A 68 7.07 7.84 16.87
C LYS A 68 6.90 7.03 15.58
N PRO A 69 7.67 5.95 15.40
CA PRO A 69 7.61 5.14 14.19
C PRO A 69 6.23 4.51 14.04
N VAL A 70 5.92 4.13 12.80
CA VAL A 70 4.70 3.42 12.43
C VAL A 70 4.60 2.12 13.25
N ARG A 71 3.38 1.77 13.65
CA ARG A 71 3.02 0.58 14.43
C ARG A 71 1.95 -0.19 13.69
N ARG A 72 1.82 -1.48 14.02
CA ARG A 72 0.85 -2.39 13.40
C ARG A 72 -0.58 -1.82 13.29
N HIS A 73 -1.06 -1.11 14.31
CA HIS A 73 -2.43 -0.58 14.35
C HIS A 73 -2.62 0.77 13.62
N ASN A 74 -1.55 1.47 13.21
CA ASN A 74 -1.66 2.79 12.56
C ASN A 74 -1.04 2.82 11.14
N VAL A 75 -0.85 1.66 10.53
CA VAL A 75 -0.25 1.50 9.19
C VAL A 75 -1.06 2.11 8.04
N SER A 76 -2.36 2.37 8.23
CA SER A 76 -3.23 3.00 7.23
C SER A 76 -3.39 4.51 7.42
N ARG A 77 -2.78 5.09 8.46
CA ARG A 77 -2.92 6.50 8.82
C ARG A 77 -1.98 7.40 8.03
N LEU A 78 -2.23 8.71 8.10
CA LEU A 78 -1.57 9.70 7.24
C LEU A 78 -0.03 9.68 7.32
N PRO A 79 0.62 9.53 8.50
CA PRO A 79 2.07 9.44 8.55
C PRO A 79 2.63 8.25 7.76
N ALA A 80 1.92 7.11 7.74
CA ALA A 80 2.33 5.94 6.97
C ALA A 80 2.14 6.16 5.46
N LEU A 81 1.03 6.77 5.04
CA LEU A 81 0.80 7.14 3.63
C LEU A 81 1.87 8.11 3.12
N ALA A 82 2.12 9.19 3.85
CA ALA A 82 3.07 10.23 3.48
C ALA A 82 4.51 9.67 3.42
N SER A 83 4.88 8.82 4.38
CA SER A 83 6.17 8.11 4.35
C SER A 83 6.28 7.19 3.14
N GLY A 84 5.23 6.41 2.86
CA GLY A 84 5.18 5.47 1.75
C GLY A 84 5.31 6.16 0.38
N ARG A 85 4.54 7.23 0.16
CA ARG A 85 4.63 8.06 -1.05
C ARG A 85 6.02 8.69 -1.20
N THR A 86 6.55 9.29 -0.14
CA THR A 86 7.87 9.94 -0.16
C THR A 86 8.99 8.93 -0.45
N LEU A 87 9.01 7.79 0.25
CA LEU A 87 10.01 6.73 0.02
C LEU A 87 9.95 6.20 -1.41
N MET A 88 8.75 5.94 -1.94
CA MET A 88 8.61 5.42 -3.29
C MET A 88 9.13 6.42 -4.33
N SER A 89 8.85 7.72 -4.14
CA SER A 89 9.44 8.80 -4.94
C SER A 89 10.95 8.79 -4.88
N ILE A 90 11.55 8.71 -3.69
CA ILE A 90 13.01 8.69 -3.49
C ILE A 90 13.64 7.48 -4.21
N TYR A 91 13.11 6.28 -4.01
CA TYR A 91 13.68 5.06 -4.58
C TYR A 91 13.70 5.05 -6.10
N GLU A 92 12.72 5.73 -6.71
CA GLU A 92 12.55 5.72 -8.15
C GLU A 92 13.17 6.92 -8.87
N LEU A 93 13.90 7.78 -8.14
CA LEU A 93 14.84 8.73 -8.75
C LEU A 93 16.00 8.04 -9.48
N ASP A 94 16.30 6.79 -9.15
CA ASP A 94 17.32 5.97 -9.83
C ASP A 94 16.72 5.08 -10.94
N VAL A 95 15.43 5.20 -11.21
CA VAL A 95 14.77 4.43 -12.25
C VAL A 95 14.79 5.23 -13.54
N ALA A 96 15.47 4.71 -14.56
CA ALA A 96 15.49 5.34 -15.87
C ALA A 96 14.13 5.26 -16.58
N ARG A 97 13.53 6.42 -16.88
CA ARG A 97 12.37 6.60 -17.75
C ARG A 97 12.59 7.80 -18.66
N ALA A 98 12.58 7.55 -19.96
CA ALA A 98 12.67 8.61 -20.97
C ALA A 98 11.47 9.56 -20.88
N PRO A 99 11.62 10.83 -21.29
CA PRO A 99 10.48 11.73 -21.46
C PRO A 99 9.47 11.12 -22.45
N ALA A 100 8.17 11.44 -22.27
CA ALA A 100 7.10 10.87 -23.08
C ALA A 100 7.18 11.28 -24.55
N SER A 101 7.73 12.47 -24.83
CA SER A 101 7.91 13.00 -26.18
C SER A 101 9.15 13.89 -26.27
N GLY A 102 9.42 14.43 -27.47
CA GLY A 102 10.48 15.40 -27.71
C GLY A 102 10.13 16.83 -27.31
N GLU A 103 8.91 17.08 -26.80
CA GLU A 103 8.45 18.43 -26.46
C GLU A 103 9.25 19.05 -25.31
N PRO A 104 9.56 20.36 -25.35
CA PRO A 104 10.36 21.02 -24.30
C PRO A 104 9.79 20.86 -22.88
N ALA A 105 8.46 20.83 -22.74
CA ALA A 105 7.81 20.65 -21.45
C ALA A 105 8.05 19.25 -20.83
N GLU A 106 8.08 18.20 -21.66
CA GLU A 106 8.40 16.84 -21.20
C GLU A 106 9.85 16.73 -20.74
N TRP A 107 10.76 17.36 -21.48
CA TRP A 107 12.17 17.42 -21.09
C TRP A 107 12.38 18.18 -19.78
N GLN A 108 11.63 19.25 -19.57
CA GLN A 108 11.67 20.00 -18.32
C GLN A 108 11.18 19.14 -17.14
N ARG A 109 10.03 18.45 -17.28
CA ARG A 109 9.53 17.50 -16.26
C ARG A 109 10.55 16.40 -15.94
N PHE A 110 11.12 15.79 -16.97
CA PHE A 110 12.18 14.80 -16.83
C PHE A 110 13.38 15.36 -16.05
N ALA A 111 13.86 16.55 -16.41
CA ALA A 111 15.01 17.18 -15.75
C ALA A 111 14.71 17.56 -14.30
N ASP A 112 13.50 18.03 -14.01
CA ASP A 112 13.07 18.40 -12.67
C ASP A 112 12.94 17.19 -11.75
N PHE A 113 12.43 16.07 -12.26
CA PHE A 113 12.35 14.81 -11.53
C PHE A 113 13.73 14.26 -11.18
N TYR A 114 14.65 14.22 -12.14
CA TYR A 114 16.01 13.67 -11.92
C TYR A 114 17.03 14.70 -11.41
N ARG A 115 16.58 15.87 -10.94
CA ARG A 115 17.46 16.93 -10.45
C ARG A 115 18.35 16.42 -9.32
N GLU A 116 19.66 16.69 -9.41
CA GLU A 116 20.64 16.16 -8.46
C GLU A 116 20.37 16.60 -7.01
N ALA A 117 19.92 17.85 -6.80
CA ALA A 117 19.52 18.33 -5.48
C ALA A 117 18.42 17.48 -4.84
N THR A 118 17.42 17.05 -5.63
CA THR A 118 16.33 16.17 -5.19
C THR A 118 16.85 14.79 -4.80
N ARG A 119 17.81 14.26 -5.57
CA ARG A 119 18.47 12.97 -5.28
C ARG A 119 19.26 13.01 -3.98
N VAL A 120 20.02 14.08 -3.77
CA VAL A 120 20.80 14.30 -2.54
C VAL A 120 19.90 14.44 -1.31
N LEU A 121 18.79 15.15 -1.41
CA LEU A 121 17.79 15.23 -0.34
C LEU A 121 17.18 13.86 -0.05
N GLY A 122 16.74 13.13 -1.09
CA GLY A 122 16.20 11.79 -0.94
C GLY A 122 17.16 10.82 -0.25
N ALA A 123 18.45 10.86 -0.61
CA ALA A 123 19.48 10.03 0.03
C ALA A 123 19.66 10.33 1.53
N GLN A 124 19.51 11.59 1.95
CA GLN A 124 19.57 11.99 3.36
C GLN A 124 18.32 11.56 4.14
N ILE A 125 17.14 11.63 3.50
CA ILE A 125 15.85 11.34 4.13
C ILE A 125 15.60 9.84 4.26
N ALA A 126 16.03 9.04 3.27
CA ALA A 126 15.67 7.63 3.17
C ALA A 126 15.95 6.81 4.44
N PRO A 127 17.13 6.88 5.08
CA PRO A 127 17.39 6.10 6.30
C PRO A 127 16.42 6.41 7.44
N PHE A 128 16.04 7.68 7.61
CA PHE A 128 15.07 8.12 8.61
C PHE A 128 13.68 7.56 8.33
N LEU A 129 13.18 7.73 7.10
CA LEU A 129 11.86 7.23 6.73
C LEU A 129 11.79 5.70 6.67
N GLU A 130 12.88 5.03 6.28
CA GLU A 130 12.99 3.56 6.33
C GLU A 130 12.83 3.04 7.77
N ALA A 131 13.56 3.62 8.71
CA ALA A 131 13.45 3.26 10.11
C ALA A 131 12.07 3.62 10.67
N TYR A 132 11.55 4.80 10.34
CA TYR A 132 10.22 5.26 10.75
C TYR A 132 9.10 4.35 10.27
N ALA A 133 9.14 3.93 9.00
CA ALA A 133 8.07 3.19 8.36
C ALA A 133 8.12 1.68 8.63
N PHE A 134 9.29 1.10 8.89
CA PHE A 134 9.47 -0.36 8.89
C PHE A 134 9.94 -0.98 10.21
N GLU A 135 10.29 -0.20 11.24
CA GLU A 135 10.76 -0.77 12.52
C GLU A 135 9.80 -1.83 13.10
N TYR A 136 8.48 -1.58 13.06
CA TYR A 136 7.48 -2.52 13.59
C TYR A 136 7.50 -3.90 12.89
N LEU A 137 8.03 -3.99 11.66
CA LEU A 137 8.11 -5.24 10.92
C LEU A 137 9.17 -6.18 11.49
N THR A 138 10.20 -5.65 12.16
CA THR A 138 11.38 -6.42 12.58
C THR A 138 11.58 -6.47 14.10
N ASN A 139 10.67 -5.86 14.88
CA ASN A 139 10.67 -5.97 16.34
C ASN A 139 10.28 -7.38 16.82
N ASP A 140 10.90 -7.83 17.91
CA ASP A 140 10.54 -9.08 18.61
C ASP A 140 10.50 -10.33 17.71
N VAL A 141 11.42 -10.41 16.72
CA VAL A 141 11.53 -11.58 15.85
C VAL A 141 12.38 -12.65 16.52
N ASP A 142 11.83 -13.85 16.67
CA ASP A 142 12.62 -15.03 17.06
C ASP A 142 13.42 -15.55 15.86
N THR A 143 14.70 -15.25 15.83
CA THR A 143 15.58 -15.71 14.74
C THR A 143 16.11 -17.14 14.93
N ASN A 144 15.77 -17.78 16.06
CA ASN A 144 16.21 -19.14 16.40
C ASN A 144 15.20 -20.22 15.99
N GLU A 145 14.04 -19.85 15.43
CA GLU A 145 13.06 -20.78 14.87
C GLU A 145 13.70 -21.77 13.91
N SER A 146 13.22 -23.02 13.83
CA SER A 146 13.81 -24.02 12.90
C SER A 146 13.61 -23.62 11.42
N VAL A 147 14.43 -24.17 10.52
CA VAL A 147 14.27 -23.93 9.07
C VAL A 147 12.85 -24.29 8.61
N ASP A 148 12.32 -25.43 9.05
CA ASP A 148 11.01 -25.90 8.65
C ASP A 148 9.89 -24.99 9.18
N ALA A 149 10.01 -24.48 10.41
CA ALA A 149 9.06 -23.52 10.97
C ALA A 149 9.07 -22.19 10.18
N VAL A 150 10.26 -21.69 9.85
CA VAL A 150 10.39 -20.44 9.09
C VAL A 150 9.87 -20.61 7.65
N SER A 151 10.17 -21.71 6.96
CA SER A 151 9.68 -21.94 5.60
C SER A 151 8.17 -22.14 5.56
N ALA A 152 7.59 -22.78 6.58
CA ALA A 152 6.14 -22.99 6.69
C ALA A 152 5.34 -21.67 6.77
N ARG A 153 5.96 -20.56 7.20
CA ARG A 153 5.35 -19.22 7.14
C ARG A 153 4.96 -18.82 5.72
N LEU A 154 5.71 -19.25 4.69
CA LEU A 154 5.35 -18.96 3.31
C LEU A 154 4.06 -19.68 2.89
N ALA A 155 3.91 -20.94 3.32
CA ALA A 155 2.67 -21.69 3.10
C ALA A 155 1.50 -21.03 3.84
N HIS A 156 1.72 -20.54 5.05
CA HIS A 156 0.73 -19.79 5.82
C HIS A 156 0.28 -18.50 5.12
N ILE A 157 1.22 -17.70 4.60
CA ILE A 157 0.89 -16.50 3.81
C ILE A 157 -0.01 -16.87 2.63
N VAL A 158 0.31 -17.95 1.90
CA VAL A 158 -0.51 -18.39 0.76
C VAL A 158 -1.94 -18.73 1.20
N ASP A 159 -2.08 -19.51 2.27
CA ASP A 159 -3.38 -19.96 2.76
C ASP A 159 -4.24 -18.78 3.26
N GLU A 160 -3.65 -17.84 4.01
CA GLU A 160 -4.35 -16.65 4.49
C GLU A 160 -4.76 -15.70 3.36
N GLU A 161 -3.90 -15.49 2.36
CA GLU A 161 -4.24 -14.70 1.18
C GLU A 161 -5.38 -15.36 0.39
N LEU A 162 -5.35 -16.67 0.17
CA LEU A 162 -6.42 -17.38 -0.54
C LEU A 162 -7.76 -17.29 0.19
N ALA A 163 -7.77 -17.40 1.52
CA ALA A 163 -8.96 -17.20 2.34
C ALA A 163 -9.49 -15.76 2.22
N PHE A 164 -8.60 -14.77 2.33
CA PHE A 164 -8.93 -13.35 2.18
C PHE A 164 -9.56 -13.02 0.82
N TRP A 165 -8.95 -13.49 -0.28
CA TRP A 165 -9.46 -13.22 -1.61
C TRP A 165 -10.80 -13.91 -1.88
N SER A 166 -10.97 -15.14 -1.39
CA SER A 166 -12.25 -15.85 -1.49
C SER A 166 -13.37 -15.06 -0.81
N ALA A 167 -13.17 -14.66 0.45
CA ALA A 167 -14.15 -13.87 1.21
C ALA A 167 -14.39 -12.49 0.61
N THR A 168 -13.33 -11.84 0.10
CA THR A 168 -13.42 -10.52 -0.53
C THR A 168 -14.21 -10.57 -1.82
N PHE A 169 -13.93 -11.50 -2.74
CA PHE A 169 -14.70 -11.63 -3.98
C PHE A 169 -16.16 -11.99 -3.72
N GLU A 170 -16.44 -12.85 -2.74
CA GLU A 170 -17.83 -13.16 -2.35
C GLU A 170 -18.57 -11.90 -1.85
N ARG A 171 -17.94 -11.10 -0.98
CA ARG A 171 -18.51 -9.84 -0.50
C ARG A 171 -18.75 -8.85 -1.63
N LEU A 172 -17.76 -8.68 -2.51
CA LEU A 172 -17.85 -7.76 -3.65
C LEU A 172 -18.97 -8.18 -4.61
N MET A 173 -19.15 -9.47 -4.87
CA MET A 173 -20.28 -9.99 -5.64
C MET A 173 -21.61 -9.70 -4.95
N ARG A 174 -21.72 -9.95 -3.65
CA ARG A 174 -22.94 -9.69 -2.87
C ARG A 174 -23.36 -8.22 -2.92
N ASN A 175 -22.39 -7.32 -2.94
CA ASN A 175 -22.60 -5.88 -2.95
C ASN A 175 -22.66 -5.27 -4.35
N ASP A 176 -22.72 -6.09 -5.41
CA ASP A 176 -22.72 -5.63 -6.81
C ASP A 176 -21.56 -4.67 -7.14
N TYR A 177 -20.37 -5.00 -6.63
CA TYR A 177 -19.17 -4.16 -6.69
C TYR A 177 -17.93 -4.96 -7.11
N LEU A 178 -18.13 -6.10 -7.79
CA LEU A 178 -17.03 -6.99 -8.19
C LEU A 178 -16.09 -6.34 -9.20
N GLU A 179 -16.60 -5.67 -10.22
CA GLU A 179 -15.76 -5.06 -11.26
C GLU A 179 -14.88 -3.94 -10.69
N GLU A 180 -15.48 -3.01 -9.94
CA GLU A 180 -14.81 -1.89 -9.28
C GLU A 180 -13.82 -2.38 -8.22
N GLY A 181 -14.21 -3.37 -7.43
CA GLY A 181 -13.35 -3.98 -6.42
C GLY A 181 -12.16 -4.72 -7.03
N LEU A 182 -12.37 -5.43 -8.14
CA LEU A 182 -11.30 -6.07 -8.90
C LEU A 182 -10.39 -5.03 -9.56
N ARG A 183 -10.94 -3.96 -10.15
CA ARG A 183 -10.19 -2.80 -10.66
C ARG A 183 -9.26 -2.24 -9.60
N PHE A 184 -9.77 -1.96 -8.40
CA PHE A 184 -8.94 -1.45 -7.30
C PHE A 184 -7.87 -2.45 -6.88
N SER A 185 -8.23 -3.73 -6.79
CA SER A 185 -7.29 -4.80 -6.43
C SER A 185 -6.14 -4.89 -7.44
N MET A 186 -6.43 -4.75 -8.73
CA MET A 186 -5.42 -4.71 -9.80
C MET A 186 -4.54 -3.46 -9.71
N VAL A 187 -5.09 -2.29 -9.36
CA VAL A 187 -4.28 -1.09 -9.06
C VAL A 187 -3.27 -1.37 -7.94
N GLN A 188 -3.69 -2.05 -6.86
CA GLN A 188 -2.80 -2.34 -5.73
C GLN A 188 -1.75 -3.42 -6.04
N ARG A 189 -2.07 -4.39 -6.89
CA ARG A 189 -1.21 -5.57 -7.13
C ARG A 189 -0.43 -5.46 -8.44
N TRP A 190 -1.13 -5.26 -9.55
CA TRP A 190 -0.56 -5.30 -10.90
C TRP A 190 0.21 -4.03 -11.23
N SER A 191 -0.39 -2.85 -11.00
CA SER A 191 0.27 -1.58 -11.31
C SER A 191 1.57 -1.43 -10.52
N LEU A 192 1.62 -1.92 -9.28
CA LEU A 192 2.81 -1.89 -8.43
C LEU A 192 3.81 -3.04 -8.65
N ALA A 193 3.47 -4.07 -9.42
CA ALA A 193 4.31 -5.25 -9.63
C ALA A 193 5.67 -4.89 -10.27
N VAL A 194 5.68 -3.93 -11.21
CA VAL A 194 6.90 -3.49 -11.90
C VAL A 194 7.90 -2.87 -10.94
N SER A 195 7.45 -2.09 -9.95
CA SER A 195 8.33 -1.50 -8.92
C SER A 195 8.97 -2.58 -8.05
N LYS A 196 8.18 -3.57 -7.59
CA LYS A 196 8.71 -4.73 -6.84
C LYS A 196 9.75 -5.51 -7.65
N ARG A 197 9.43 -5.83 -8.90
CA ARG A 197 10.32 -6.56 -9.82
C ARG A 197 11.62 -5.80 -10.09
N ARG A 198 11.55 -4.47 -10.22
CA ARG A 198 12.72 -3.64 -10.42
C ARG A 198 13.65 -3.64 -9.21
N ALA A 199 13.11 -3.58 -7.99
CA ALA A 199 13.91 -3.71 -6.78
C ALA A 199 14.71 -5.03 -6.78
N LEU A 200 14.03 -6.15 -7.07
CA LEU A 200 14.67 -7.46 -7.16
C LEU A 200 15.68 -7.57 -8.30
N ALA A 201 15.36 -7.03 -9.48
CA ALA A 201 16.27 -7.06 -10.63
C ALA A 201 17.56 -6.26 -10.37
N ARG A 202 17.45 -5.08 -9.73
CA ARG A 202 18.62 -4.27 -9.34
C ARG A 202 19.49 -5.00 -8.32
N ALA A 203 18.87 -5.61 -7.31
CA ALA A 203 19.58 -6.40 -6.31
C ALA A 203 20.27 -7.64 -6.93
N ALA A 204 19.59 -8.34 -7.84
CA ALA A 204 20.15 -9.46 -8.57
C ALA A 204 21.38 -9.05 -9.40
N ALA A 205 21.29 -7.94 -10.14
CA ALA A 205 22.41 -7.38 -10.88
C ALA A 205 23.58 -6.93 -9.97
N SER A 206 23.29 -6.63 -8.71
CA SER A 206 24.28 -6.26 -7.68
C SER A 206 24.79 -7.46 -6.88
N GLY A 207 24.44 -8.69 -7.27
CA GLY A 207 24.95 -9.93 -6.65
C GLY A 207 24.28 -10.34 -5.34
N PHE A 208 23.14 -9.76 -4.97
CA PHE A 208 22.49 -10.02 -3.68
C PHE A 208 21.97 -11.47 -3.56
N PHE A 209 21.89 -12.20 -4.67
CA PHE A 209 21.41 -13.58 -4.73
C PHE A 209 22.49 -14.58 -5.15
N ASP A 210 23.75 -14.16 -5.26
CA ASP A 210 24.83 -15.01 -5.79
C ASP A 210 25.24 -16.15 -4.87
N MET A 211 24.90 -16.05 -3.57
CA MET A 211 25.05 -17.15 -2.63
C MET A 211 24.02 -18.27 -2.83
N LEU A 212 22.94 -18.03 -3.59
CA LEU A 212 21.89 -19.01 -3.87
C LEU A 212 22.06 -19.62 -5.26
N ALA A 213 21.76 -20.91 -5.38
CA ALA A 213 21.62 -21.54 -6.68
C ALA A 213 20.46 -20.88 -7.46
N PRO A 214 20.52 -20.74 -8.80
CA PRO A 214 19.50 -20.03 -9.58
C PRO A 214 18.07 -20.52 -9.33
N ASP A 215 17.87 -21.83 -9.16
CA ASP A 215 16.59 -22.48 -8.87
C ASP A 215 16.12 -22.31 -7.41
N GLU A 216 16.97 -21.77 -6.54
CA GLU A 216 16.66 -21.44 -5.14
C GLU A 216 16.30 -19.96 -4.94
N ARG A 217 16.47 -19.11 -5.96
CA ARG A 217 16.24 -17.67 -5.84
C ARG A 217 14.73 -17.36 -5.79
N PRO A 218 14.27 -16.43 -4.94
CA PRO A 218 12.90 -15.95 -4.99
C PRO A 218 12.64 -15.16 -6.28
N SER A 219 11.42 -15.21 -6.79
CA SER A 219 11.04 -14.57 -8.05
C SER A 219 9.60 -14.06 -8.04
N LEU A 220 9.36 -12.91 -8.67
CA LEU A 220 8.01 -12.41 -8.97
C LEU A 220 7.58 -12.67 -10.42
N HIS A 221 8.36 -13.47 -11.14
CA HIS A 221 8.02 -14.04 -12.44
C HIS A 221 7.77 -15.53 -12.27
N ARG A 222 6.60 -16.01 -12.70
CA ARG A 222 6.20 -17.41 -12.59
C ARG A 222 5.50 -17.90 -13.84
N GLU A 223 5.59 -19.20 -14.06
CA GLU A 223 4.93 -19.88 -15.17
C GLU A 223 3.42 -20.08 -14.92
N ALA A 224 3.03 -20.26 -13.66
CA ALA A 224 1.64 -20.48 -13.28
C ALA A 224 1.37 -19.92 -11.88
N PRO A 225 0.31 -19.13 -11.69
CA PRO A 225 -0.37 -18.32 -12.71
C PRO A 225 0.62 -17.36 -13.36
N ASP A 226 0.52 -17.19 -14.68
CA ASP A 226 1.44 -16.32 -15.43
C ASP A 226 0.97 -14.87 -15.46
N ASP A 227 1.89 -13.99 -15.84
CA ASP A 227 1.63 -12.56 -16.03
C ASP A 227 0.54 -12.29 -17.09
N ALA A 228 0.37 -13.19 -18.07
CA ALA A 228 -0.61 -13.00 -19.12
C ALA A 228 -2.05 -13.08 -18.58
N LEU A 229 -2.32 -13.93 -17.58
CA LEU A 229 -3.59 -13.90 -16.87
C LEU A 229 -3.81 -12.55 -16.17
N LEU A 230 -2.83 -12.09 -15.39
CA LEU A 230 -2.96 -10.83 -14.67
C LEU A 230 -3.16 -9.65 -15.63
N GLU A 231 -2.45 -9.63 -16.75
CA GLU A 231 -2.63 -8.63 -17.78
C GLU A 231 -4.04 -8.66 -18.40
N ARG A 232 -4.58 -9.85 -18.71
CA ARG A 232 -5.96 -9.98 -19.22
C ARG A 232 -7.00 -9.52 -18.20
N VAL A 233 -6.84 -9.89 -16.93
CA VAL A 233 -7.71 -9.44 -15.85
C VAL A 233 -7.62 -7.91 -15.72
N ALA A 234 -6.41 -7.35 -15.71
CA ALA A 234 -6.18 -5.91 -15.62
C ALA A 234 -6.87 -5.16 -16.78
N ALA A 235 -6.70 -5.66 -18.01
CA ALA A 235 -7.34 -5.10 -19.20
C ALA A 235 -8.87 -5.19 -19.13
N ALA A 236 -9.43 -6.31 -18.66
CA ALA A 236 -10.87 -6.51 -18.53
C ALA A 236 -11.51 -5.50 -17.56
N VAL A 237 -10.79 -5.05 -16.53
CA VAL A 237 -11.28 -4.04 -15.56
C VAL A 237 -10.71 -2.64 -15.79
N GLY A 238 -10.08 -2.38 -16.94
CA GLY A 238 -9.59 -1.05 -17.34
C GLY A 238 -8.29 -0.58 -16.67
N VAL A 239 -7.53 -1.48 -16.04
CA VAL A 239 -6.20 -1.21 -15.47
C VAL A 239 -5.11 -1.44 -16.52
N THR A 240 -5.05 -0.58 -17.53
CA THR A 240 -4.15 -0.72 -18.69
C THR A 240 -2.98 0.25 -18.69
N ARG A 241 -3.02 1.24 -17.80
CA ARG A 241 -2.04 2.33 -17.73
C ARG A 241 -0.75 1.90 -17.01
N ARG A 242 0.33 2.63 -17.28
CA ARG A 242 1.68 2.36 -16.76
C ARG A 242 1.88 2.93 -15.37
N GLN A 243 2.99 2.54 -14.73
CA GLN A 243 3.42 3.15 -13.47
C GLN A 243 3.77 4.63 -13.70
N HIS A 244 3.25 5.60 -12.94
CA HIS A 244 2.32 5.50 -11.79
C HIS A 244 0.99 6.23 -12.06
N ALA A 245 0.33 5.90 -13.17
CA ALA A 245 -0.94 6.53 -13.56
C ALA A 245 -2.00 6.51 -12.45
N TYR A 246 -1.97 5.52 -11.55
CA TYR A 246 -2.92 5.33 -10.46
C TYR A 246 -2.38 5.80 -9.09
N TRP A 247 -1.34 6.65 -9.05
CA TRP A 247 -0.63 7.08 -7.84
C TRP A 247 -1.54 7.47 -6.68
N GLN A 248 -2.57 8.26 -6.97
CA GLN A 248 -3.54 8.75 -5.99
C GLN A 248 -4.23 7.59 -5.25
N PHE A 249 -4.43 6.46 -5.91
CA PHE A 249 -5.19 5.33 -5.38
C PHE A 249 -4.35 4.24 -4.74
N TYR A 250 -3.03 4.42 -4.63
CA TYR A 250 -2.20 3.43 -3.92
C TYR A 250 -2.40 3.53 -2.40
N LEU A 251 -2.75 2.40 -1.80
CA LEU A 251 -2.91 2.31 -0.35
C LEU A 251 -1.57 2.44 0.38
N PRO A 252 -1.57 2.92 1.65
CA PRO A 252 -0.37 2.99 2.48
C PRO A 252 0.36 1.65 2.54
N THR A 253 -0.36 0.55 2.75
CA THR A 253 0.24 -0.78 2.84
C THR A 253 0.70 -1.34 1.48
N SER A 254 0.03 -1.00 0.37
CA SER A 254 0.47 -1.37 -0.98
C SER A 254 1.80 -0.72 -1.36
N THR A 255 1.95 0.58 -1.06
CA THR A 255 3.23 1.29 -1.27
C THR A 255 4.31 0.75 -0.34
N ALA A 256 3.99 0.47 0.93
CA ALA A 256 4.91 -0.15 1.89
C ALA A 256 5.45 -1.50 1.40
N LYS A 257 4.63 -2.35 0.75
CA LYS A 257 5.08 -3.62 0.14
C LYS A 257 6.15 -3.43 -0.94
N CYS A 258 6.06 -2.36 -1.72
CA CYS A 258 7.09 -2.03 -2.70
C CYS A 258 8.34 -1.45 -2.04
N ASN A 259 8.13 -0.53 -1.11
CA ASN A 259 9.19 0.18 -0.43
C ASN A 259 10.03 -0.72 0.47
N LEU A 260 9.46 -1.76 1.08
CA LEU A 260 10.24 -2.75 1.84
C LEU A 260 11.29 -3.42 0.93
N LEU A 261 10.89 -3.85 -0.27
CA LEU A 261 11.81 -4.46 -1.22
C LEU A 261 12.87 -3.46 -1.70
N TYR A 262 12.50 -2.21 -2.00
CA TYR A 262 13.48 -1.18 -2.36
C TYR A 262 14.47 -0.85 -1.22
N ALA A 263 13.98 -0.71 0.02
CA ALA A 263 14.79 -0.41 1.20
C ALA A 263 15.85 -1.48 1.47
N LEU A 264 15.51 -2.74 1.22
CA LEU A 264 16.43 -3.87 1.34
C LEU A 264 17.34 -3.99 0.11
N ALA A 265 16.79 -3.85 -1.11
CA ALA A 265 17.52 -4.01 -2.37
C ALA A 265 18.60 -2.95 -2.63
N ARG A 266 18.50 -1.78 -2.00
CA ARG A 266 19.50 -0.71 -2.15
C ARG A 266 20.68 -0.81 -1.15
N ARG A 267 20.62 -1.74 -0.19
CA ARG A 267 21.56 -1.84 0.94
C ARG A 267 22.22 -3.23 0.99
N PRO A 268 23.48 -3.37 0.56
CA PRO A 268 24.18 -4.66 0.53
C PRO A 268 24.26 -5.35 1.91
N ASP A 269 24.34 -4.57 2.98
CA ASP A 269 24.34 -5.09 4.36
C ASP A 269 23.00 -5.71 4.79
N ARG A 270 21.94 -5.57 3.96
CA ARG A 270 20.60 -6.11 4.17
C ARG A 270 20.22 -7.19 3.14
N ALA A 271 21.17 -7.70 2.38
CA ALA A 271 20.92 -8.66 1.29
C ALA A 271 20.20 -9.94 1.75
N PHE A 272 20.52 -10.49 2.91
CA PHE A 272 19.84 -11.69 3.42
C PHE A 272 18.40 -11.37 3.84
N GLY A 273 18.17 -10.18 4.42
CA GLY A 273 16.82 -9.68 4.69
C GLY A 273 15.98 -9.53 3.42
N LEU A 274 16.60 -9.09 2.32
CA LEU A 274 15.92 -9.03 1.02
C LEU A 274 15.48 -10.42 0.55
N ILE A 275 16.33 -11.45 0.66
CA ILE A 275 15.99 -12.81 0.26
C ILE A 275 14.71 -13.28 0.97
N GLY A 276 14.66 -13.10 2.28
CA GLY A 276 13.49 -13.46 3.08
C GLY A 276 12.23 -12.68 2.68
N ALA A 277 12.33 -11.36 2.57
CA ALA A 277 11.20 -10.51 2.18
C ALA A 277 10.70 -10.81 0.75
N ALA A 278 11.60 -11.17 -0.17
CA ALA A 278 11.26 -11.54 -1.54
C ALA A 278 10.50 -12.87 -1.62
N PHE A 279 10.86 -13.86 -0.79
CA PHE A 279 10.08 -15.10 -0.67
C PHE A 279 8.66 -14.85 -0.16
N ALA A 280 8.49 -13.99 0.84
CA ALA A 280 7.17 -13.60 1.34
C ALA A 280 6.35 -12.85 0.27
N ALA A 281 7.00 -11.95 -0.51
CA ALA A 281 6.35 -11.28 -1.64
C ALA A 281 5.95 -12.25 -2.75
N GLU A 282 6.74 -13.29 -3.00
CA GLU A 282 6.39 -14.36 -3.95
C GLU A 282 5.23 -15.23 -3.46
N ALA A 283 5.15 -15.54 -2.17
CA ALA A 283 4.02 -16.24 -1.55
C ALA A 283 2.69 -15.48 -1.75
N GLU A 284 2.72 -14.17 -1.53
CA GLU A 284 1.57 -13.30 -1.77
C GLU A 284 1.18 -13.26 -3.26
N TRP A 285 2.17 -13.15 -4.16
CA TRP A 285 1.95 -13.13 -5.60
C TRP A 285 1.33 -14.44 -6.13
N LEU A 286 1.83 -15.58 -5.63
CA LEU A 286 1.28 -16.91 -5.86
C LEU A 286 -0.21 -16.96 -5.51
N ALA A 287 -0.55 -16.56 -4.29
CA ALA A 287 -1.92 -16.63 -3.80
C ALA A 287 -2.87 -15.72 -4.58
N PHE A 288 -2.44 -14.49 -4.89
CA PHE A 288 -3.25 -13.57 -5.68
C PHE A 288 -3.54 -14.11 -7.08
N GLY A 289 -2.53 -14.63 -7.78
CA GLY A 289 -2.73 -15.25 -9.08
C GLY A 289 -3.72 -16.41 -9.01
N LEU A 290 -3.59 -17.30 -8.02
CA LEU A 290 -4.47 -18.47 -7.86
C LEU A 290 -5.91 -18.05 -7.59
N ALA A 291 -6.10 -16.99 -6.79
CA ALA A 291 -7.41 -16.42 -6.55
C ALA A 291 -8.04 -15.87 -7.85
N LEU A 292 -7.24 -15.22 -8.70
CA LEU A 292 -7.69 -14.77 -10.02
C LEU A 292 -7.98 -15.92 -10.97
N GLU A 293 -7.21 -17.03 -10.93
CA GLU A 293 -7.53 -18.21 -11.74
C GLU A 293 -8.92 -18.74 -11.44
N ARG A 294 -9.30 -18.75 -10.16
CA ARG A 294 -10.63 -19.17 -9.71
C ARG A 294 -11.71 -18.14 -10.04
N ALA A 295 -11.50 -16.87 -9.69
CA ALA A 295 -12.51 -15.81 -9.84
C ALA A 295 -12.75 -15.42 -11.30
N CYS A 296 -11.70 -15.47 -12.13
CA CYS A 296 -11.70 -15.06 -13.53
C CYS A 296 -11.44 -16.26 -14.46
N ALA A 297 -12.03 -17.42 -14.16
CA ALA A 297 -11.85 -18.65 -14.94
C ALA A 297 -12.15 -18.47 -16.44
N HIS A 298 -13.08 -17.57 -16.79
CA HIS A 298 -13.44 -17.21 -18.15
C HIS A 298 -12.35 -16.43 -18.92
N LEU A 299 -11.32 -15.91 -18.22
CA LEU A 299 -10.16 -15.23 -18.81
C LEU A 299 -8.92 -16.14 -18.90
N GLN A 300 -9.05 -17.43 -18.57
CA GLN A 300 -7.98 -18.40 -18.77
C GLN A 300 -7.78 -18.72 -20.25
N PRO A 301 -6.54 -19.00 -20.71
CA PRO A 301 -6.32 -19.47 -22.07
C PRO A 301 -7.00 -20.84 -22.27
N ALA A 302 -7.59 -21.04 -23.45
CA ALA A 302 -8.20 -22.31 -23.81
C ALA A 302 -7.17 -23.46 -23.72
N GLY A 303 -7.56 -24.56 -23.06
CA GLY A 303 -6.72 -25.77 -22.92
C GLY A 303 -5.72 -25.75 -21.77
N ARG A 304 -5.63 -24.67 -20.97
CA ARG A 304 -4.85 -24.68 -19.73
C ARG A 304 -5.60 -25.46 -18.65
N GLY A 305 -4.96 -26.51 -18.12
CA GLY A 305 -5.47 -27.23 -16.95
C GLY A 305 -5.37 -26.38 -15.67
N PRO A 306 -6.17 -26.67 -14.64
CA PRO A 306 -6.10 -25.96 -13.38
C PRO A 306 -4.71 -26.14 -12.74
N THR A 307 -4.14 -25.05 -12.24
CA THR A 307 -2.90 -25.08 -11.47
C THR A 307 -3.13 -25.86 -10.17
N ASP A 308 -2.17 -26.70 -9.76
CA ASP A 308 -2.21 -27.39 -8.46
C ASP A 308 -1.67 -26.47 -7.35
N PRO A 309 -2.53 -25.88 -6.49
CA PRO A 309 -2.09 -24.96 -5.45
C PRO A 309 -1.24 -25.65 -4.38
N ILE A 310 -1.52 -26.93 -4.10
CA ILE A 310 -0.83 -27.70 -3.05
C ILE A 310 0.62 -27.94 -3.48
N ALA A 311 0.82 -28.40 -4.72
CA ALA A 311 2.15 -28.63 -5.26
C ALA A 311 2.97 -27.33 -5.33
N LEU A 312 2.38 -26.22 -5.79
CA LEU A 312 3.08 -24.93 -5.86
C LEU A 312 3.46 -24.39 -4.48
N LYS A 313 2.57 -24.52 -3.49
CA LYS A 313 2.85 -24.11 -2.11
C LYS A 313 4.01 -24.92 -1.51
N ALA A 314 3.95 -26.25 -1.64
CA ALA A 314 5.01 -27.14 -1.18
C ALA A 314 6.35 -26.86 -1.86
N ALA A 315 6.35 -26.58 -3.17
CA ALA A 315 7.56 -26.23 -3.91
C ALA A 315 8.19 -24.90 -3.42
N LEU A 316 7.37 -23.89 -3.13
CA LEU A 316 7.83 -22.62 -2.57
C LEU A 316 8.49 -22.80 -1.19
N GLU A 317 7.82 -23.53 -0.30
CA GLU A 317 8.31 -23.86 1.03
C GLU A 317 9.64 -24.62 0.97
N GLN A 318 9.72 -25.69 0.17
CA GLN A 318 10.94 -26.47 0.00
C GLN A 318 12.10 -25.63 -0.56
N ARG A 319 11.83 -24.73 -1.50
CA ARG A 319 12.85 -23.85 -2.08
C ARG A 319 13.38 -22.86 -1.04
N CYS A 320 12.49 -22.27 -0.22
CA CYS A 320 12.89 -21.41 0.89
C CYS A 320 13.74 -22.18 1.93
N ALA A 321 13.34 -23.41 2.28
CA ALA A 321 14.08 -24.24 3.20
C ALA A 321 15.51 -24.55 2.70
N ARG A 322 15.68 -24.83 1.39
CA ARG A 322 17.01 -25.00 0.78
C ARG A 322 17.83 -23.71 0.86
N ALA A 323 17.24 -22.56 0.53
CA ALA A 323 17.91 -21.26 0.60
C ALA A 323 18.37 -20.94 2.04
N LEU A 324 17.51 -21.16 3.04
CA LEU A 324 17.85 -20.94 4.46
C LEU A 324 19.01 -21.82 4.94
N ARG A 325 19.02 -23.12 4.56
CA ARG A 325 20.13 -24.03 4.87
C ARG A 325 21.41 -23.56 4.20
N ARG A 326 21.36 -23.20 2.92
CA ARG A 326 22.54 -22.70 2.19
C ARG A 326 23.10 -21.41 2.79
N ILE A 327 22.25 -20.48 3.19
CA ILE A 327 22.66 -19.25 3.86
C ILE A 327 23.33 -19.56 5.19
N ALA A 328 22.76 -20.49 5.98
CA ALA A 328 23.35 -20.90 7.26
C ALA A 328 24.73 -21.55 7.05
N ASP A 329 24.83 -22.51 6.13
CA ASP A 329 26.05 -23.25 5.85
C ASP A 329 27.15 -22.37 5.24
N GLY A 330 26.79 -21.42 4.38
CA GLY A 330 27.73 -20.58 3.63
C GLY A 330 28.06 -19.23 4.28
N SER A 331 27.17 -18.67 5.09
CA SER A 331 27.28 -17.30 5.64
C SER A 331 27.00 -17.20 7.15
N GLY A 332 26.67 -18.32 7.80
CA GLY A 332 26.51 -18.43 9.25
C GLY A 332 25.16 -17.96 9.79
N ASP A 333 24.98 -18.13 11.11
CA ASP A 333 23.70 -17.91 11.79
C ASP A 333 23.21 -16.46 11.72
N ALA A 334 24.12 -15.47 11.68
CA ALA A 334 23.74 -14.07 11.58
C ALA A 334 23.07 -13.75 10.22
N ALA A 335 23.59 -14.31 9.13
CA ALA A 335 23.00 -14.16 7.79
C ALA A 335 21.63 -14.83 7.71
N ARG A 336 21.54 -16.05 8.27
CA ARG A 336 20.28 -16.77 8.42
C ARG A 336 19.27 -15.97 9.23
N ALA A 337 19.65 -15.43 10.38
CA ALA A 337 18.80 -14.61 11.25
C ALA A 337 18.25 -13.39 10.50
N GLN A 338 19.07 -12.69 9.71
CA GLN A 338 18.60 -11.59 8.89
C GLN A 338 17.61 -12.05 7.80
N CYS A 339 17.80 -13.23 7.20
CA CYS A 339 16.82 -13.84 6.29
C CYS A 339 15.48 -14.15 6.99
N VAL A 340 15.52 -14.68 8.21
CA VAL A 340 14.30 -14.91 9.02
C VAL A 340 13.57 -13.60 9.29
N GLN A 341 14.29 -12.54 9.70
CA GLN A 341 13.70 -11.21 9.89
C GLN A 341 13.03 -10.69 8.61
N GLY A 342 13.61 -10.95 7.43
CA GLY A 342 13.01 -10.62 6.14
C GLY A 342 11.68 -11.35 5.87
N ILE A 343 11.62 -12.66 6.15
CA ILE A 343 10.40 -13.46 6.01
C ILE A 343 9.30 -12.93 6.94
N VAL A 344 9.63 -12.71 8.22
CA VAL A 344 8.68 -12.21 9.21
C VAL A 344 8.21 -10.79 8.88
N ALA A 345 9.10 -9.92 8.39
CA ALA A 345 8.73 -8.59 7.92
C ALA A 345 7.74 -8.66 6.74
N GLY A 346 7.99 -9.56 5.78
CA GLY A 346 7.08 -9.79 4.66
C GLY A 346 5.72 -10.35 5.08
N GLU A 347 5.70 -11.31 6.02
CA GLU A 347 4.48 -11.90 6.59
C GLU A 347 3.62 -10.84 7.31
N ARG A 348 4.21 -10.07 8.23
CA ARG A 348 3.52 -8.99 8.96
C ARG A 348 2.96 -7.94 8.00
N LEU A 349 3.68 -7.63 6.94
CA LEU A 349 3.23 -6.66 5.94
C LEU A 349 2.15 -7.24 5.01
N ALA A 350 2.20 -8.54 4.69
CA ALA A 350 1.13 -9.23 3.98
C ALA A 350 -0.17 -9.16 4.80
N GLU A 351 -0.11 -9.54 6.08
CA GLU A 351 -1.22 -9.46 7.04
C GLU A 351 -1.84 -8.06 7.08
N ARG A 352 -1.02 -7.02 7.28
CA ARG A 352 -1.51 -5.65 7.33
C ARG A 352 -2.05 -5.13 6.01
N GLY A 353 -1.47 -5.55 4.88
CA GLY A 353 -2.02 -5.17 3.59
C GLY A 353 -3.32 -5.89 3.22
N ARG A 354 -3.56 -7.11 3.71
CA ARG A 354 -4.87 -7.76 3.57
C ARG A 354 -5.93 -6.99 4.35
N TRP A 355 -5.63 -6.63 5.60
CA TRP A 355 -6.54 -5.82 6.41
C TRP A 355 -6.84 -4.48 5.72
N ASP A 356 -5.82 -3.74 5.30
CA ASP A 356 -6.01 -2.39 4.77
C ASP A 356 -6.79 -2.37 3.45
N LEU A 357 -6.47 -3.30 2.54
CA LEU A 357 -7.25 -3.48 1.31
C LEU A 357 -8.66 -4.00 1.60
N GLY A 358 -8.81 -4.92 2.54
CA GLY A 358 -10.08 -5.48 2.97
C GLY A 358 -11.04 -4.40 3.49
N GLU A 359 -10.54 -3.55 4.40
CA GLU A 359 -11.29 -2.42 4.96
C GLU A 359 -11.64 -1.38 3.88
N GLN A 360 -10.73 -1.11 2.94
CA GLN A 360 -11.01 -0.17 1.85
C GLN A 360 -12.12 -0.72 0.95
N LEU A 361 -12.03 -1.99 0.56
CA LEU A 361 -13.04 -2.62 -0.28
C LEU A 361 -14.37 -2.79 0.45
N ARG A 362 -14.36 -3.10 1.76
CA ARG A 362 -15.57 -3.15 2.59
C ARG A 362 -16.27 -1.79 2.57
N TRP A 363 -15.56 -0.73 2.91
CA TRP A 363 -16.09 0.64 2.91
C TRP A 363 -16.67 1.03 1.55
N LEU A 364 -15.91 0.87 0.47
CA LEU A 364 -16.36 1.27 -0.88
C LEU A 364 -17.55 0.46 -1.38
N SER A 365 -17.53 -0.86 -1.16
CA SER A 365 -18.63 -1.75 -1.58
C SER A 365 -19.93 -1.53 -0.79
N SER A 366 -19.86 -0.87 0.37
CA SER A 366 -20.99 -0.57 1.24
C SER A 366 -21.25 0.94 1.35
N ILE A 367 -20.81 1.75 0.37
CA ILE A 367 -20.87 3.22 0.49
C ILE A 367 -22.27 3.76 0.81
N ARG A 368 -23.33 3.09 0.31
CA ARG A 368 -24.72 3.46 0.62
C ARG A 368 -25.06 3.32 2.11
N ASP A 369 -24.55 2.28 2.76
CA ASP A 369 -24.71 2.10 4.20
C ASP A 369 -23.94 3.18 4.97
N TYR A 370 -22.74 3.56 4.50
CA TYR A 370 -21.97 4.65 5.10
C TYR A 370 -22.64 6.03 4.93
N VAL A 371 -23.42 6.25 3.88
CA VAL A 371 -24.30 7.43 3.75
C VAL A 371 -25.47 7.35 4.74
N ALA A 372 -26.10 6.18 4.91
CA ALA A 372 -27.15 6.00 5.91
C ALA A 372 -26.63 6.19 7.35
N PHE A 373 -25.43 5.70 7.64
CA PHE A 373 -24.73 5.91 8.91
C PHE A 373 -24.44 7.39 9.14
N ALA A 374 -24.03 8.13 8.11
CA ALA A 374 -23.81 9.56 8.19
C ALA A 374 -25.06 10.32 8.68
N HIS A 375 -26.24 10.00 8.15
CA HIS A 375 -27.51 10.60 8.60
C HIS A 375 -27.86 10.28 10.06
N ARG A 376 -27.61 9.03 10.48
CA ARG A 376 -27.83 8.61 11.88
C ARG A 376 -26.88 9.35 12.83
N ILE A 377 -25.60 9.47 12.45
CA ILE A 377 -24.60 10.22 13.21
C ILE A 377 -24.96 11.70 13.28
N SER A 378 -25.36 12.33 12.17
CA SER A 378 -25.79 13.73 12.15
C SER A 378 -26.96 13.99 13.11
N SER A 379 -27.97 13.13 13.09
CA SER A 379 -29.12 13.22 14.01
C SER A 379 -28.69 13.09 15.47
N ARG A 380 -27.70 12.22 15.74
CA ARG A 380 -27.14 12.03 17.07
C ARG A 380 -26.29 13.22 17.52
N ILE A 381 -25.51 13.82 16.63
CA ILE A 381 -24.76 15.07 16.89
C ILE A 381 -25.73 16.15 17.34
N ASP A 382 -26.82 16.38 16.61
CA ASP A 382 -27.78 17.44 16.92
C ASP A 382 -28.46 17.22 18.29
N ALA A 383 -28.68 15.97 18.68
CA ALA A 383 -29.31 15.61 19.95
C ALA A 383 -28.34 15.59 21.15
N GLU A 384 -27.15 15.02 20.97
CA GLU A 384 -26.24 14.69 22.08
C GLU A 384 -25.03 15.64 22.16
N CYS A 385 -24.58 16.20 21.02
CA CYS A 385 -23.35 16.98 20.92
C CYS A 385 -23.47 18.15 19.93
N PRO A 386 -24.46 19.06 20.07
CA PRO A 386 -24.71 20.11 19.07
C PRO A 386 -23.55 21.10 18.90
N GLY A 387 -22.67 21.21 19.90
CA GLY A 387 -21.46 22.03 19.88
C GLY A 387 -20.18 21.30 19.44
N ILE A 388 -20.28 20.13 18.81
CA ILE A 388 -19.11 19.43 18.26
C ILE A 388 -18.36 20.35 17.29
N ASP A 389 -17.03 20.32 17.32
CA ASP A 389 -16.23 21.04 16.34
C ASP A 389 -16.47 20.43 14.96
N ARG A 390 -16.91 21.28 14.04
CA ARG A 390 -17.35 20.86 12.70
C ARG A 390 -16.27 21.03 11.65
N GLU A 391 -15.17 21.73 11.92
CA GLU A 391 -14.15 22.14 10.92
C GLU A 391 -14.78 22.54 9.57
N THR A 392 -15.08 23.83 9.39
CA THR A 392 -15.72 24.34 8.16
C THR A 392 -14.68 24.68 7.10
N PHE A 393 -14.95 24.21 5.87
CA PHE A 393 -14.16 24.49 4.69
C PHE A 393 -15.00 25.25 3.66
N VAL A 394 -14.39 26.21 2.99
CA VAL A 394 -14.98 26.96 1.86
C VAL A 394 -13.99 26.87 0.71
N GLU A 395 -14.35 26.10 -0.31
CA GLU A 395 -13.44 25.75 -1.41
C GLU A 395 -14.02 26.18 -2.77
N PRO A 396 -13.21 26.78 -3.65
CA PRO A 396 -13.66 27.24 -4.96
C PRO A 396 -13.77 26.07 -5.97
N HIS A 397 -14.42 26.33 -7.10
CA HIS A 397 -14.45 25.43 -8.27
C HIS A 397 -13.07 24.85 -8.61
N GLU A 398 -13.04 23.57 -8.98
CA GLU A 398 -11.83 22.82 -9.35
C GLU A 398 -10.80 22.65 -8.23
N MET A 399 -11.09 23.08 -7.00
CA MET A 399 -10.29 22.68 -5.84
C MET A 399 -10.31 21.16 -5.73
N CYS A 400 -9.14 20.54 -5.87
CA CYS A 400 -8.96 19.10 -5.85
C CYS A 400 -8.18 18.71 -4.60
N SER A 401 -8.83 17.94 -3.73
CA SER A 401 -8.14 17.28 -2.64
C SER A 401 -7.39 16.08 -3.18
N THR A 402 -6.06 16.21 -3.26
CA THR A 402 -5.20 15.05 -3.52
C THR A 402 -5.56 13.97 -2.50
N THR A 403 -5.77 12.76 -3.00
CA THR A 403 -6.20 11.63 -2.17
C THR A 403 -5.36 11.47 -0.92
N HIS A 404 -6.02 11.27 0.22
CA HIS A 404 -5.39 11.16 1.52
C HIS A 404 -6.23 10.31 2.47
N VAL A 405 -5.78 10.23 3.72
CA VAL A 405 -6.43 9.51 4.80
C VAL A 405 -6.46 10.42 6.03
N HIS A 406 -7.44 10.21 6.91
CA HIS A 406 -7.46 10.81 8.24
C HIS A 406 -6.93 9.82 9.28
N ASN A 407 -6.63 10.33 10.48
CA ASN A 407 -6.18 9.54 11.63
C ASN A 407 -7.33 9.21 12.60
N ASP A 408 -8.56 9.46 12.15
CA ASP A 408 -9.81 9.52 12.89
C ASP A 408 -10.99 9.38 11.90
N HIS A 409 -12.20 9.16 12.43
CA HIS A 409 -13.42 9.07 11.63
C HIS A 409 -13.98 10.47 11.35
N ARG A 410 -14.36 10.73 10.10
CA ARG A 410 -14.92 12.02 9.67
C ARG A 410 -16.32 11.86 9.10
N LEU A 411 -17.22 12.74 9.48
CA LEU A 411 -18.50 12.90 8.82
C LEU A 411 -18.40 14.11 7.88
N VAL A 412 -18.50 13.91 6.57
CA VAL A 412 -18.54 15.02 5.62
C VAL A 412 -19.99 15.41 5.38
N THR A 413 -20.33 16.69 5.52
CA THR A 413 -21.68 17.23 5.26
C THR A 413 -21.59 18.47 4.38
N ILE A 414 -22.31 18.50 3.26
CA ILE A 414 -22.36 19.66 2.37
C ILE A 414 -23.41 20.67 2.86
N GLU A 415 -22.98 21.88 3.20
CA GLU A 415 -23.87 22.99 3.57
C GLU A 415 -24.40 23.71 2.31
N GLU A 416 -23.51 23.95 1.34
CA GLU A 416 -23.81 24.64 0.10
C GLU A 416 -22.82 24.21 -1.00
N GLY A 417 -23.26 24.24 -2.26
CA GLY A 417 -22.46 23.83 -3.42
C GLY A 417 -22.54 22.34 -3.73
N ASP A 418 -21.65 21.91 -4.63
CA ASP A 418 -21.57 20.55 -5.17
C ASP A 418 -20.12 20.04 -5.15
N MET A 419 -19.96 18.79 -4.74
CA MET A 419 -18.67 18.11 -4.65
C MET A 419 -18.78 16.70 -5.25
N LEU A 420 -17.73 16.27 -5.95
CA LEU A 420 -17.52 14.87 -6.28
C LEU A 420 -16.55 14.26 -5.26
N PHE A 421 -16.98 13.21 -4.60
CA PHE A 421 -16.16 12.40 -3.71
C PHE A 421 -15.71 11.11 -4.42
N TRP A 422 -14.50 10.65 -4.17
CA TRP A 422 -14.02 9.36 -4.70
C TRP A 422 -13.15 8.61 -3.70
N GLY A 423 -13.25 7.28 -3.75
CA GLY A 423 -12.40 6.38 -2.98
C GLY A 423 -11.64 5.34 -3.81
N ASN A 424 -11.88 5.29 -5.13
CA ASN A 424 -11.19 4.45 -6.10
C ASN A 424 -11.36 5.01 -7.52
N VAL A 425 -10.51 4.56 -8.45
CA VAL A 425 -10.71 4.69 -9.90
C VAL A 425 -12.07 4.10 -10.29
N GLY A 426 -12.98 4.94 -10.76
CA GLY A 426 -14.31 4.52 -11.21
C GLY A 426 -15.39 4.50 -10.13
N MET A 427 -15.06 4.88 -8.89
CA MET A 427 -16.07 5.12 -7.85
C MET A 427 -16.16 6.62 -7.57
N GLN A 428 -17.34 7.17 -7.83
CA GLN A 428 -17.67 8.56 -7.57
C GLN A 428 -18.98 8.62 -6.79
N LEU A 429 -19.04 9.51 -5.81
CA LEU A 429 -20.24 9.88 -5.09
C LEU A 429 -20.45 11.39 -5.32
N ALA A 430 -21.47 11.73 -6.09
CA ALA A 430 -21.91 13.12 -6.21
C ALA A 430 -22.59 13.52 -4.90
N MET A 431 -22.17 14.65 -4.35
CA MET A 431 -22.68 15.22 -3.11
C MET A 431 -23.17 16.63 -3.38
N HIS A 432 -24.42 16.87 -3.05
CA HIS A 432 -25.11 18.15 -3.14
C HIS A 432 -25.39 18.69 -1.74
N LYS A 433 -25.89 19.92 -1.66
CA LYS A 433 -26.42 20.50 -0.42
C LYS A 433 -27.29 19.51 0.39
N GLY A 434 -26.88 19.25 1.63
CA GLY A 434 -27.55 18.36 2.57
C GLY A 434 -27.06 16.90 2.52
N ASP A 435 -26.31 16.51 1.50
CA ASP A 435 -25.72 15.18 1.42
C ASP A 435 -24.59 15.03 2.43
N MET A 436 -24.41 13.80 2.90
CA MET A 436 -23.40 13.47 3.88
C MET A 436 -22.86 12.06 3.70
N VAL A 437 -21.59 11.86 4.06
CA VAL A 437 -20.92 10.56 3.99
C VAL A 437 -19.98 10.38 5.17
N LEU A 438 -19.96 9.17 5.73
CA LEU A 438 -19.03 8.77 6.76
C LEU A 438 -17.73 8.24 6.11
N ILE A 439 -16.61 8.81 6.50
CA ILE A 439 -15.26 8.41 6.12
C ILE A 439 -14.58 7.78 7.34
N PRO A 440 -14.35 6.46 7.35
CA PRO A 440 -13.68 5.81 8.47
C PRO A 440 -12.18 6.15 8.56
N ASP A 441 -11.61 6.00 9.76
CA ASP A 441 -10.17 6.14 10.01
C ASP A 441 -9.33 5.35 8.99
N GLY A 442 -8.30 6.00 8.45
CA GLY A 442 -7.35 5.39 7.54
C GLY A 442 -7.91 5.01 6.16
N ARG A 443 -9.12 5.45 5.78
CA ARG A 443 -9.67 5.16 4.45
C ARG A 443 -9.24 6.20 3.42
N LEU A 444 -8.68 5.70 2.32
CA LEU A 444 -8.13 6.53 1.25
C LEU A 444 -9.25 7.14 0.43
N HIS A 445 -9.27 8.46 0.32
CA HIS A 445 -10.31 9.18 -0.41
C HIS A 445 -9.81 10.53 -0.90
N GLY A 446 -10.57 11.18 -1.78
CA GLY A 446 -10.36 12.57 -2.18
C GLY A 446 -11.66 13.16 -2.71
N SER A 447 -11.58 14.42 -3.14
CA SER A 447 -12.73 15.17 -3.62
C SER A 447 -12.35 16.26 -4.61
N THR A 448 -13.32 16.69 -5.41
CA THR A 448 -13.26 17.93 -6.19
C THR A 448 -14.56 18.71 -6.07
N VAL A 449 -14.44 20.02 -5.90
CA VAL A 449 -15.55 20.96 -6.01
C VAL A 449 -15.94 21.14 -7.48
N VAL A 450 -17.21 20.92 -7.80
CA VAL A 450 -17.75 21.03 -9.17
C VAL A 450 -18.71 22.22 -9.35
N SER A 451 -19.15 22.85 -8.25
CA SER A 451 -19.84 24.14 -8.27
C SER A 451 -18.85 25.32 -8.25
N GLY A 452 -19.34 26.56 -8.37
CA GLY A 452 -18.51 27.76 -8.27
C GLY A 452 -17.75 27.87 -6.93
N GLU A 453 -18.40 27.46 -5.85
CA GLU A 453 -17.88 27.37 -4.48
C GLU A 453 -18.65 26.25 -3.76
N CYS A 454 -18.02 25.58 -2.80
CA CYS A 454 -18.64 24.59 -1.93
C CYS A 454 -18.25 24.85 -0.48
N THR A 455 -19.26 24.91 0.41
CA THR A 455 -19.09 24.99 1.86
C THR A 455 -19.47 23.64 2.47
N TYR A 456 -18.57 23.06 3.24
CA TYR A 456 -18.80 21.76 3.89
C TYR A 456 -18.15 21.66 5.27
N HIS A 457 -18.57 20.68 6.04
CA HIS A 457 -18.10 20.41 7.41
C HIS A 457 -17.52 19.00 7.53
N GLN A 458 -16.55 18.83 8.43
CA GLN A 458 -15.91 17.55 8.73
C GLN A 458 -15.70 17.28 10.25
N PRO A 459 -16.77 17.21 11.08
CA PRO A 459 -16.62 16.83 12.47
C PRO A 459 -15.94 15.47 12.66
N ILE A 460 -15.10 15.38 13.69
CA ILE A 460 -14.45 14.13 14.12
C ILE A 460 -15.46 13.31 14.93
N ILE A 461 -15.67 12.05 14.53
CA ILE A 461 -16.63 11.16 15.18
C ILE A 461 -15.90 10.18 16.11
N PRO A 462 -16.38 10.01 17.36
CA PRO A 462 -15.82 9.04 18.31
C PRO A 462 -15.93 7.59 17.82
N ASP A 463 -14.91 6.77 18.13
CA ASP A 463 -14.82 5.36 17.72
C ASP A 463 -16.05 4.53 18.16
N ASP A 464 -16.54 4.75 19.38
CA ASP A 464 -17.67 3.99 19.95
C ASP A 464 -18.99 4.19 19.18
N TRP A 465 -19.16 5.34 18.50
CA TRP A 465 -20.31 5.57 17.64
C TRP A 465 -20.21 4.78 16.33
N ILE A 466 -18.99 4.55 15.86
CA ILE A 466 -18.72 3.87 14.60
C ILE A 466 -18.76 2.36 14.75
N GLU A 467 -18.17 1.83 15.83
CA GLU A 467 -18.11 0.39 16.10
C GLU A 467 -19.50 -0.27 16.08
N ALA A 468 -20.49 0.38 16.68
CA ALA A 468 -21.86 -0.11 16.71
C ALA A 468 -22.49 -0.19 15.31
N LEU A 469 -22.24 0.81 14.46
CA LEU A 469 -22.80 0.88 13.11
C LEU A 469 -22.11 -0.10 12.15
N VAL A 470 -20.78 -0.19 12.21
CA VAL A 470 -20.01 -1.07 11.33
C VAL A 470 -20.28 -2.55 11.63
N ALA A 471 -20.63 -2.90 12.88
CA ALA A 471 -21.07 -4.24 13.26
C ALA A 471 -22.37 -4.67 12.53
N GLU A 472 -23.26 -3.72 12.20
CA GLU A 472 -24.51 -4.01 11.47
C GLU A 472 -24.25 -4.56 10.05
N LEU A 473 -23.10 -4.22 9.44
CA LEU A 473 -22.72 -4.72 8.10
C LEU A 473 -22.44 -6.23 8.07
N ASP A 474 -22.13 -6.82 9.23
CA ASP A 474 -21.84 -8.26 9.36
C ASP A 474 -23.06 -9.06 9.83
N GLU A 475 -24.18 -8.40 10.14
CA GLU A 475 -25.42 -9.10 10.48
C GLU A 475 -26.00 -9.80 9.25
N PRO A 476 -26.48 -11.05 9.37
CA PRO A 476 -27.16 -11.71 8.27
C PRO A 476 -28.39 -10.89 7.91
N VAL A 477 -28.54 -10.52 6.63
CA VAL A 477 -29.77 -9.89 6.14
C VAL A 477 -30.93 -10.78 6.57
N ALA A 478 -31.74 -10.28 7.51
CA ALA A 478 -32.91 -11.02 7.96
C ALA A 478 -33.75 -11.34 6.72
N ALA A 479 -34.00 -12.62 6.48
CA ALA A 479 -34.82 -13.05 5.36
C ALA A 479 -36.19 -12.38 5.47
N SER A 480 -36.41 -11.34 4.66
CA SER A 480 -37.70 -10.70 4.53
C SER A 480 -38.67 -11.75 4.00
N THR A 481 -39.73 -11.98 4.78
CA THR A 481 -40.84 -12.86 4.44
C THR A 481 -41.85 -12.17 3.55
#